data_AF-A0A1V5MRE7-F1
#
_entry.id   AF-A0A1V5MRE7-F1
#
_cell.length_a   1.000
_cell.length_b   1.000
_cell.length_c   1.000
_cell.angle_alpha   90.00
_cell.angle_beta   90.00
_cell.angle_gamma   90.00
#
_symmetry.space_group_name_H-M   'P 1'
#
loop_
_entity.id
_entity.type
_entity.pdbx_description
1 polymer ?
#
loop_
_entity_poly.entity_id
_entity_poly.type
_entity_poly.pdbx_seq_one_letter_code
_entity_poly.pdbx_strand_id
1 'polypeptide(L)'
;MTAEGIFSGDFGTPEQELPATGMAGADWETCMTMNDTWGFKKNDHNWKSPETLIRQLVDASSKGGNYLLNVGPTPDGLIPSPSVERLEAMGKWMKVNSESIYGSSASVFPKLAWGRCTVKPGRLYLHVFDWPADGKLEVPGLKNKVKKAYLLADKKARLQVTPGEDSQIVSLPATAPDPIASVVVLEIEGQPEVAAAASLRQGSDGVVTLVAADAIVHGQTAKLETGGNRDSIGFWTNPADFVTWDFKLKQPGTYTVEITYACENGSGGSQYRILVGDQKLDGTIMETGSWGDFITETAGKITLAQPGVHQLQVKPVQKPGLAVMNLRAVILKP
;
A
#
# COMPACT_ATOMS: atom_id res chain seq x y z
N MET A 1 14.52 17.40 15.27
CA MET A 1 13.43 16.97 16.16
C MET A 1 13.23 18.08 17.17
N THR A 2 12.00 18.55 17.36
CA THR A 2 11.69 19.40 18.52
C THR A 2 11.64 18.55 19.78
N ALA A 3 11.61 19.19 20.95
CA ALA A 3 11.55 18.53 22.26
C ALA A 3 10.29 17.64 22.44
N GLU A 4 9.31 17.71 21.53
CA GLU A 4 8.04 16.98 21.57
C GLU A 4 7.97 15.82 20.54
N GLY A 5 9.04 15.56 19.79
CA GLY A 5 9.12 14.42 18.87
C GLY A 5 8.32 14.56 17.56
N ILE A 6 7.69 15.71 17.32
CA ILE A 6 6.98 16.02 16.08
C ILE A 6 7.94 16.70 15.10
N PHE A 7 7.75 16.44 13.82
CA PHE A 7 8.55 16.86 12.67
C PHE A 7 9.13 18.29 12.80
N SER A 8 10.42 18.48 12.47
CA SER A 8 11.16 19.73 12.77
C SER A 8 11.13 20.78 11.65
N GLY A 9 10.19 20.70 10.71
CA GLY A 9 10.08 21.56 9.53
C GLY A 9 8.73 21.38 8.82
N ASP A 10 8.55 22.07 7.69
CA ASP A 10 7.24 22.14 6.99
C ASP A 10 6.80 20.80 6.37
N PHE A 11 7.74 19.95 5.93
CA PHE A 11 7.45 18.65 5.33
C PHE A 11 8.64 17.68 5.46
N GLY A 12 8.39 16.38 5.30
CA GLY A 12 9.39 15.33 5.34
C GLY A 12 10.02 14.97 4.00
N THR A 13 11.29 14.55 4.03
CA THR A 13 12.07 14.24 2.82
C THR A 13 12.64 12.81 2.85
N PRO A 14 11.82 11.77 2.62
CA PRO A 14 12.30 10.39 2.48
C PRO A 14 13.06 10.22 1.16
N GLU A 15 14.34 10.62 1.14
CA GLU A 15 15.20 10.56 -0.04
C GLU A 15 15.30 9.11 -0.58
N GLN A 16 15.13 8.92 -1.89
CA GLN A 16 15.16 7.62 -2.59
C GLN A 16 14.10 6.59 -2.13
N GLU A 17 13.21 6.97 -1.22
CA GLU A 17 12.22 6.07 -0.63
C GLU A 17 10.79 6.60 -0.83
N LEU A 18 9.88 5.69 -1.17
CA LEU A 18 8.45 5.95 -1.16
C LEU A 18 7.85 5.33 0.10
N PRO A 19 7.42 6.12 1.09
CA PRO A 19 6.77 5.59 2.29
C PRO A 19 5.60 4.68 1.91
N ALA A 20 5.43 3.57 2.62
CA ALA A 20 4.42 2.58 2.29
C ALA A 20 2.99 3.14 2.34
N THR A 21 2.71 4.02 3.32
CA THR A 21 1.40 4.61 3.59
C THR A 21 1.41 6.15 3.58
N GLY A 22 2.48 6.77 3.04
CA GLY A 22 2.74 8.20 3.19
C GLY A 22 3.27 8.55 4.58
N MET A 23 3.23 9.84 4.94
CA MET A 23 3.64 10.33 6.27
C MET A 23 2.41 10.89 6.99
N ALA A 24 1.89 10.15 7.97
CA ALA A 24 0.67 10.55 8.67
C ALA A 24 0.86 11.87 9.41
N GLY A 25 -0.03 12.84 9.17
CA GLY A 25 -0.03 14.14 9.85
C GLY A 25 1.06 15.11 9.39
N ALA A 26 1.77 14.82 8.31
CA ALA A 26 2.79 15.71 7.74
C ALA A 26 2.80 15.64 6.21
N ASP A 27 3.02 16.79 5.56
CA ASP A 27 3.35 16.81 4.14
C ASP A 27 4.73 16.17 3.93
N TRP A 28 4.98 15.64 2.72
CA TRP A 28 6.25 15.04 2.39
C TRP A 28 6.58 15.11 0.90
N GLU A 29 7.86 15.04 0.58
CA GLU A 29 8.40 15.03 -0.78
C GLU A 29 9.54 14.01 -0.87
N THR A 30 9.45 13.05 -1.78
CA THR A 30 10.61 12.20 -2.09
C THR A 30 11.41 12.79 -3.25
N CYS A 31 12.72 12.80 -3.07
CA CYS A 31 13.66 13.12 -4.13
C CYS A 31 14.22 11.81 -4.69
N MET A 32 14.17 11.66 -6.01
CA MET A 32 14.52 10.41 -6.71
C MET A 32 15.48 10.66 -7.86
N THR A 33 16.47 9.78 -8.01
CA THR A 33 17.38 9.77 -9.16
C THR A 33 16.80 8.96 -10.32
N MET A 34 17.16 9.28 -11.56
CA MET A 34 16.81 8.45 -12.72
C MET A 34 17.71 7.21 -12.88
N ASN A 35 18.87 7.18 -12.23
CA ASN A 35 19.83 6.07 -12.18
C ASN A 35 20.32 5.87 -10.73
N ASP A 36 21.54 5.36 -10.50
CA ASP A 36 22.06 5.10 -9.14
C ASP A 36 22.77 6.32 -8.52
N THR A 37 22.84 7.45 -9.24
CA THR A 37 23.62 8.63 -8.82
C THR A 37 22.90 9.96 -9.02
N TRP A 38 23.21 10.95 -8.17
CA TRP A 38 22.65 12.30 -8.24
C TRP A 38 23.33 13.17 -9.31
N GLY A 39 24.66 13.26 -9.24
CA GLY A 39 25.48 13.92 -10.26
C GLY A 39 25.77 12.99 -11.44
N PHE A 40 26.19 13.57 -12.57
CA PHE A 40 26.57 12.78 -13.73
C PHE A 40 27.74 11.83 -13.43
N LYS A 41 27.49 10.53 -13.63
CA LYS A 41 28.51 9.47 -13.56
C LYS A 41 28.56 8.73 -14.89
N LYS A 42 29.64 8.93 -15.65
CA LYS A 42 29.81 8.40 -17.03
C LYS A 42 29.50 6.91 -17.18
N ASN A 43 29.82 6.10 -16.17
CA ASN A 43 29.67 4.64 -16.21
C ASN A 43 28.41 4.14 -15.48
N ASP A 44 27.54 5.04 -14.99
CA ASP A 44 26.25 4.67 -14.43
C ASP A 44 25.20 4.63 -15.54
N HIS A 45 24.91 3.41 -15.99
CA HIS A 45 23.92 3.14 -17.02
C HIS A 45 22.68 2.42 -16.45
N ASN A 46 22.55 2.34 -15.13
CA ASN A 46 21.43 1.66 -14.48
C ASN A 46 20.21 2.59 -14.39
N TRP A 47 19.66 2.93 -15.56
CA TRP A 47 18.57 3.89 -15.66
C TRP A 47 17.22 3.23 -15.36
N LYS A 48 16.47 3.80 -14.41
CA LYS A 48 15.05 3.49 -14.17
C LYS A 48 14.25 3.66 -15.47
N SER A 49 13.27 2.79 -15.70
CA SER A 49 12.42 2.86 -16.89
C SER A 49 11.38 3.98 -16.78
N PRO A 50 10.79 4.45 -17.90
CA PRO A 50 9.64 5.34 -17.85
C PRO A 50 8.47 4.77 -17.04
N GLU A 51 8.26 3.45 -17.08
CA GLU A 51 7.25 2.77 -16.28
C GLU A 51 7.49 2.97 -14.78
N THR A 52 8.72 2.73 -14.31
CA THR A 52 9.09 2.95 -12.91
C THR A 52 8.84 4.40 -12.51
N LEU A 53 9.31 5.37 -13.30
CA LEU A 53 9.21 6.79 -12.95
C LEU A 53 7.76 7.30 -12.92
N ILE A 54 6.93 6.90 -13.89
CA ILE A 54 5.50 7.26 -13.91
C ILE A 54 4.76 6.62 -12.74
N ARG A 55 5.00 5.32 -12.47
CA ARG A 55 4.34 4.63 -11.34
C ARG A 55 4.80 5.20 -9.99
N GLN A 56 6.05 5.63 -9.85
CA GLN A 56 6.53 6.32 -8.64
C GLN A 56 5.88 7.70 -8.44
N LEU A 57 5.72 8.49 -9.51
CA LEU A 57 4.97 9.76 -9.46
C LEU A 57 3.53 9.54 -8.99
N VAL A 58 2.84 8.55 -9.55
CA VAL A 58 1.48 8.18 -9.15
C VAL A 58 1.44 7.68 -7.71
N ASP A 59 2.40 6.85 -7.30
CA ASP A 59 2.49 6.31 -5.94
C ASP A 59 2.65 7.42 -4.90
N ALA A 60 3.60 8.35 -5.12
CA ALA A 60 3.79 9.52 -4.26
C ALA A 60 2.51 10.36 -4.16
N SER A 61 1.92 10.72 -5.29
CA SER A 61 0.68 11.52 -5.35
C SER A 61 -0.48 10.83 -4.64
N SER A 62 -0.62 9.51 -4.81
CA SER A 62 -1.68 8.70 -4.16
C SER A 62 -1.53 8.60 -2.65
N LYS A 63 -0.35 8.91 -2.12
CA LYS A 63 -0.01 8.89 -0.70
C LYS A 63 0.18 10.31 -0.13
N GLY A 64 -0.28 11.32 -0.87
CA GLY A 64 -0.25 12.73 -0.45
C GLY A 64 1.13 13.38 -0.48
N GLY A 65 2.10 12.79 -1.19
CA GLY A 65 3.44 13.33 -1.30
C GLY A 65 3.74 13.94 -2.66
N ASN A 66 4.76 14.79 -2.67
CA ASN A 66 5.38 15.29 -3.89
C ASN A 66 6.48 14.34 -4.40
N TYR A 67 6.72 14.39 -5.71
CA TYR A 67 7.77 13.62 -6.38
C TYR A 67 8.72 14.57 -7.10
N LEU A 68 9.93 14.71 -6.56
CA LEU A 68 11.01 15.47 -7.16
C LEU A 68 11.93 14.52 -7.92
N LEU A 69 11.97 14.67 -9.24
CA LEU A 69 12.83 13.86 -10.11
C LEU A 69 14.11 14.61 -10.48
N ASN A 70 15.26 14.08 -10.08
CA ASN A 70 16.57 14.66 -10.34
C ASN A 70 17.04 14.44 -11.78
N VAL A 71 17.83 15.39 -12.28
CA VAL A 71 18.59 15.29 -13.53
C VAL A 71 20.03 15.71 -13.24
N GLY A 72 21.01 14.88 -13.61
CA GLY A 72 22.43 15.19 -13.48
C GLY A 72 23.05 15.59 -14.82
N PRO A 73 23.26 16.89 -15.12
CA PRO A 73 23.89 17.33 -16.37
C PRO A 73 25.34 16.85 -16.47
N THR A 74 25.83 16.67 -17.71
CA THR A 74 27.25 16.41 -17.99
C THR A 74 28.13 17.58 -17.54
N PRO A 75 29.46 17.41 -17.45
CA PRO A 75 30.38 18.52 -17.14
C PRO A 75 30.29 19.70 -18.12
N ASP A 76 29.86 19.44 -19.36
CA ASP A 76 29.63 20.47 -20.39
C ASP A 76 28.24 21.14 -20.28
N GLY A 77 27.46 20.80 -19.25
CA GLY A 77 26.12 21.34 -18.99
C GLY A 77 25.00 20.71 -19.83
N LEU A 78 25.24 19.60 -20.51
CA LEU A 78 24.23 18.92 -21.34
C LEU A 78 23.37 17.98 -20.50
N ILE A 79 22.08 17.90 -20.82
CA ILE A 79 21.21 16.87 -20.24
C ILE A 79 21.48 15.53 -20.94
N PRO A 80 21.82 14.45 -20.21
CA PRO A 80 22.06 13.14 -20.83
C PRO A 80 20.85 12.66 -21.63
N SER A 81 21.07 12.08 -22.81
CA SER A 81 19.98 11.57 -23.67
C SER A 81 19.01 10.62 -22.95
N PRO A 82 19.46 9.69 -22.09
CA PRO A 82 18.55 8.85 -21.31
C PRO A 82 17.58 9.64 -20.43
N SER A 83 18.03 10.76 -19.82
CA SER A 83 17.17 11.63 -19.04
C SER A 83 16.13 12.33 -19.91
N VAL A 84 16.52 12.81 -21.09
CA VAL A 84 15.59 13.43 -22.06
C VAL A 84 14.50 12.45 -22.45
N GLU A 85 14.86 11.23 -22.88
CA GLU A 85 13.91 10.18 -23.28
C GLU A 85 12.87 9.88 -22.19
N ARG A 86 13.30 9.82 -20.93
CA ARG A 86 12.43 9.56 -19.77
C ARG A 86 11.51 10.73 -19.47
N LEU A 87 12.03 11.95 -19.50
CA LEU A 87 11.23 13.17 -19.31
C LEU A 87 10.21 13.35 -20.44
N GLU A 88 10.56 13.02 -21.68
CA GLU A 88 9.63 13.04 -22.81
C GLU A 88 8.52 11.99 -22.65
N ALA A 89 8.86 10.77 -22.24
CA ALA A 89 7.88 9.71 -21.98
C ALA A 89 6.92 10.11 -20.84
N MET A 90 7.45 10.62 -19.72
CA MET A 90 6.64 11.14 -18.61
C MET A 90 5.80 12.34 -19.05
N GLY A 91 6.36 13.26 -19.84
CA GLY A 91 5.66 14.42 -20.38
C GLY A 91 4.49 14.04 -21.28
N LYS A 92 4.66 13.00 -22.12
CA LYS A 92 3.59 12.45 -22.95
C LYS A 92 2.44 11.89 -22.10
N TRP A 93 2.76 11.14 -21.04
CA TRP A 93 1.76 10.63 -20.10
C TRP A 93 1.05 11.77 -19.36
N MET A 94 1.80 12.74 -18.84
CA MET A 94 1.27 13.92 -18.12
C MET A 94 0.38 14.78 -19.00
N LYS A 95 0.66 14.91 -20.30
CA LYS A 95 -0.20 15.65 -21.24
C LYS A 95 -1.63 15.13 -21.27
N VAL A 96 -1.82 13.83 -21.08
CA VAL A 96 -3.14 13.19 -21.03
C VAL A 96 -3.68 13.16 -19.60
N ASN A 97 -2.83 12.83 -18.62
CA ASN A 97 -3.27 12.40 -17.29
C ASN A 97 -3.02 13.41 -16.16
N SER A 98 -2.42 14.58 -16.43
CA SER A 98 -2.05 15.56 -15.40
C SER A 98 -3.18 16.04 -14.49
N GLU A 99 -4.44 16.02 -14.95
CA GLU A 99 -5.60 16.33 -14.11
C GLU A 99 -5.72 15.39 -12.89
N SER A 100 -5.23 14.17 -13.01
CA SER A 100 -5.20 13.17 -11.93
C SER A 100 -4.01 13.30 -10.97
N ILE A 101 -3.12 14.27 -11.19
CA ILE A 101 -1.94 14.51 -10.35
C ILE A 101 -2.00 15.91 -9.73
N TYR A 102 -2.13 16.96 -10.55
CA TYR A 102 -2.08 18.33 -10.04
C TYR A 102 -3.34 18.67 -9.25
N GLY A 103 -3.16 19.12 -8.00
CA GLY A 103 -4.24 19.53 -7.10
C GLY A 103 -5.14 18.38 -6.64
N SER A 104 -4.68 17.13 -6.76
CA SER A 104 -5.30 16.00 -6.07
C SER A 104 -4.76 15.84 -4.66
N SER A 105 -5.47 15.11 -3.82
CA SER A 105 -5.00 14.65 -2.52
C SER A 105 -4.85 13.12 -2.49
N ALA A 106 -4.32 12.62 -1.37
CA ALA A 106 -4.10 11.20 -1.12
C ALA A 106 -5.36 10.35 -1.33
N SER A 107 -5.13 9.09 -1.70
CA SER A 107 -6.13 8.04 -1.83
C SER A 107 -6.98 7.91 -0.57
N VAL A 108 -8.28 7.67 -0.74
CA VAL A 108 -9.14 7.17 0.35
C VAL A 108 -9.04 5.65 0.52
N PHE A 109 -8.54 4.94 -0.49
CA PHE A 109 -8.34 3.50 -0.43
C PHE A 109 -6.99 3.19 0.24
N PRO A 110 -6.95 2.27 1.23
CA PRO A 110 -5.68 1.83 1.82
C PRO A 110 -4.77 1.17 0.78
N LYS A 111 -5.35 0.29 -0.05
CA LYS A 111 -4.64 -0.45 -1.09
C LYS A 111 -5.60 -0.90 -2.18
N LEU A 112 -5.08 -0.96 -3.41
CA LEU A 112 -5.78 -1.45 -4.59
C LEU A 112 -4.87 -2.44 -5.31
N ALA A 113 -5.40 -3.61 -5.65
CA ALA A 113 -4.60 -4.70 -6.24
C ALA A 113 -4.07 -4.37 -7.65
N TRP A 114 -4.80 -3.53 -8.40
CA TRP A 114 -4.53 -3.20 -9.80
C TRP A 114 -3.78 -1.87 -9.99
N GLY A 115 -3.52 -1.11 -8.93
CA GLY A 115 -2.88 0.21 -9.05
C GLY A 115 -3.09 1.15 -7.86
N ARG A 116 -3.44 2.42 -8.15
CA ARG A 116 -3.53 3.51 -7.17
C ARG A 116 -4.75 4.40 -7.38
N CYS A 117 -5.04 5.23 -6.38
CA CYS A 117 -6.07 6.25 -6.48
C CYS A 117 -5.55 7.61 -6.01
N THR A 118 -5.97 8.67 -6.68
CA THR A 118 -5.84 10.06 -6.22
C THR A 118 -7.23 10.67 -6.22
N VAL A 119 -7.46 11.65 -5.36
CA VAL A 119 -8.82 12.18 -5.16
C VAL A 119 -8.89 13.68 -5.34
N LYS A 120 -10.05 14.14 -5.79
CA LYS A 120 -10.48 15.54 -5.77
C LYS A 120 -11.92 15.59 -5.24
N PRO A 121 -12.43 16.76 -4.83
CA PRO A 121 -13.83 16.88 -4.43
C PRO A 121 -14.78 16.30 -5.50
N GLY A 122 -15.57 15.29 -5.11
CA GLY A 122 -16.53 14.61 -6.00
C GLY A 122 -15.91 13.74 -7.11
N ARG A 123 -14.60 13.48 -7.10
CA ARG A 123 -13.92 12.66 -8.13
C ARG A 123 -12.85 11.74 -7.57
N LEU A 124 -12.84 10.52 -8.09
CA LEU A 124 -11.75 9.55 -7.93
C LEU A 124 -11.03 9.39 -9.26
N TYR A 125 -9.71 9.43 -9.25
CA TYR A 125 -8.87 9.04 -10.39
C TYR A 125 -8.19 7.72 -10.04
N LEU A 126 -8.62 6.67 -10.73
CA LEU A 126 -8.16 5.30 -10.58
C LEU A 126 -7.03 5.08 -11.59
N HIS A 127 -5.79 5.05 -11.11
CA HIS A 127 -4.59 4.81 -11.90
C HIS A 127 -4.36 3.30 -12.01
N VAL A 128 -4.77 2.72 -13.13
CA VAL A 128 -4.73 1.28 -13.39
C VAL A 128 -3.39 0.90 -14.00
N PHE A 129 -2.57 0.20 -13.21
CA PHE A 129 -1.27 -0.33 -13.60
C PHE A 129 -1.42 -1.69 -14.27
N ASP A 130 -2.28 -2.53 -13.69
CA ASP A 130 -2.53 -3.89 -14.16
C ASP A 130 -3.94 -3.93 -14.74
N TRP A 131 -4.04 -3.80 -16.07
CA TRP A 131 -5.32 -3.76 -16.75
C TRP A 131 -6.00 -5.14 -16.70
N PRO A 132 -7.22 -5.26 -16.16
CA PRO A 132 -7.87 -6.55 -15.99
C PRO A 132 -8.27 -7.15 -17.34
N ALA A 133 -7.80 -8.37 -17.61
CA ALA A 133 -8.01 -9.07 -18.88
C ALA A 133 -9.48 -9.43 -19.15
N ASP A 134 -10.30 -9.56 -18.08
CA ASP A 134 -11.73 -9.80 -18.18
C ASP A 134 -12.55 -8.51 -18.36
N GLY A 135 -11.88 -7.35 -18.44
CA GLY A 135 -12.49 -6.04 -18.61
C GLY A 135 -13.24 -5.53 -17.39
N LYS A 136 -13.03 -6.11 -16.20
CA LYS A 136 -13.74 -5.71 -14.97
C LYS A 136 -12.78 -5.10 -13.95
N LEU A 137 -12.88 -3.79 -13.77
CA LEU A 137 -12.15 -3.10 -12.71
C LEU A 137 -12.98 -3.11 -11.42
N GLU A 138 -12.54 -3.85 -10.42
CA GLU A 138 -13.17 -3.82 -9.11
C GLU A 138 -12.70 -2.60 -8.30
N VAL A 139 -13.65 -1.81 -7.80
CA VAL A 139 -13.43 -0.67 -6.91
C VAL A 139 -14.01 -1.01 -5.53
N PRO A 140 -13.19 -1.56 -4.61
CA PRO A 140 -13.67 -2.14 -3.36
C PRO A 140 -14.14 -1.07 -2.37
N GLY A 141 -15.30 -1.28 -1.76
CA GLY A 141 -15.75 -0.50 -0.60
C GLY A 141 -16.25 0.90 -0.88
N LEU A 142 -16.32 1.33 -2.14
CA LEU A 142 -16.81 2.65 -2.48
C LEU A 142 -18.29 2.79 -2.07
N LYS A 143 -18.55 3.65 -1.07
CA LYS A 143 -19.89 3.89 -0.54
C LYS A 143 -20.66 4.92 -1.37
N ASN A 144 -19.94 5.80 -2.06
CA ASN A 144 -20.57 6.85 -2.85
C ASN A 144 -21.29 6.27 -4.07
N LYS A 145 -22.41 6.91 -4.41
CA LYS A 145 -23.06 6.67 -5.70
C LYS A 145 -22.22 7.25 -6.84
N VAL A 146 -21.90 6.43 -7.83
CA VAL A 146 -21.18 6.84 -9.04
C VAL A 146 -22.16 7.48 -10.03
N LYS A 147 -21.93 8.73 -10.39
CA LYS A 147 -22.71 9.47 -11.40
C LYS A 147 -22.25 9.19 -12.82
N LYS A 148 -20.93 9.08 -13.00
CA LYS A 148 -20.29 8.91 -14.31
C LYS A 148 -18.95 8.21 -14.14
N ALA A 149 -18.65 7.29 -15.06
CA ALA A 149 -17.32 6.73 -15.23
C ALA A 149 -16.83 6.94 -16.67
N TYR A 150 -15.55 7.22 -16.85
CA TYR A 150 -14.91 7.41 -18.17
C TYR A 150 -13.40 7.26 -18.07
N LEU A 151 -12.72 7.12 -19.21
CA LEU A 151 -11.25 7.16 -19.28
C LEU A 151 -10.80 8.61 -19.38
N LEU A 152 -9.77 9.00 -18.64
CA LEU A 152 -9.26 10.38 -18.72
C LEU A 152 -8.76 10.72 -20.13
N ALA A 153 -8.24 9.71 -20.84
CA ALA A 153 -7.85 9.77 -22.25
C ALA A 153 -9.04 9.94 -23.23
N ASP A 154 -10.25 9.56 -22.83
CA ASP A 154 -11.49 9.78 -23.60
C ASP A 154 -12.66 10.11 -22.67
N LYS A 155 -12.80 11.40 -22.35
CA LYS A 155 -13.83 11.90 -21.42
C LYS A 155 -15.26 11.83 -21.98
N LYS A 156 -15.41 11.52 -23.27
CA LYS A 156 -16.71 11.44 -23.96
C LYS A 156 -17.31 10.05 -23.85
N ALA A 157 -16.49 9.00 -23.93
CA ALA A 157 -16.97 7.63 -23.77
C ALA A 157 -17.34 7.34 -22.30
N ARG A 158 -18.59 6.94 -22.07
CA ARG A 158 -19.05 6.51 -20.75
C ARG A 158 -18.71 5.04 -20.54
N LEU A 159 -18.16 4.72 -19.38
CA LEU A 159 -18.00 3.36 -18.91
C LEU A 159 -19.22 2.96 -18.08
N GLN A 160 -19.62 1.70 -18.20
CA GLN A 160 -20.68 1.14 -17.37
C GLN A 160 -20.14 0.86 -15.97
N VAL A 161 -20.95 1.15 -14.95
CA VAL A 161 -20.67 0.81 -13.56
C VAL A 161 -21.82 -0.04 -13.03
N THR A 162 -21.49 -1.20 -12.49
CA THR A 162 -22.46 -2.13 -11.90
C THR A 162 -22.07 -2.47 -10.46
N PRO A 163 -23.02 -2.69 -9.55
CA PRO A 163 -22.71 -3.11 -8.19
C PRO A 163 -22.07 -4.52 -8.19
N GLY A 164 -21.01 -4.67 -7.40
CA GLY A 164 -20.47 -5.96 -6.93
C GLY A 164 -20.93 -6.27 -5.50
N GLU A 165 -20.45 -7.37 -4.92
CA GLU A 165 -20.85 -7.83 -3.58
C GLU A 165 -20.48 -6.82 -2.47
N ASP A 166 -19.34 -6.12 -2.61
CA ASP A 166 -18.89 -5.00 -1.76
C ASP A 166 -18.04 -3.99 -2.55
N SER A 167 -18.37 -3.82 -3.82
CA SER A 167 -17.55 -3.05 -4.74
C SER A 167 -18.42 -2.40 -5.80
N GLN A 168 -17.83 -1.46 -6.51
CA GLN A 168 -18.34 -1.04 -7.80
C GLN A 168 -17.46 -1.72 -8.87
N ILE A 169 -18.08 -2.27 -9.90
CA ILE A 169 -17.38 -2.87 -11.03
C ILE A 169 -17.49 -1.90 -12.20
N VAL A 170 -16.36 -1.41 -12.68
CA VAL A 170 -16.29 -0.58 -13.89
C VAL A 170 -15.96 -1.49 -15.08
N SER A 171 -16.82 -1.49 -16.10
CA SER A 171 -16.56 -2.20 -17.35
C SER A 171 -15.56 -1.41 -18.18
N LEU A 172 -14.40 -2.02 -18.45
CA LEU A 172 -13.29 -1.44 -19.20
C LEU A 172 -13.29 -1.92 -20.66
N PRO A 173 -12.72 -1.13 -21.59
CA PRO A 173 -12.40 -1.64 -22.92
C PRO A 173 -11.33 -2.73 -22.86
N ALA A 174 -11.27 -3.56 -23.91
CA ALA A 174 -10.32 -4.67 -24.02
C ALA A 174 -8.84 -4.23 -23.99
N THR A 175 -8.54 -2.99 -24.38
CA THR A 175 -7.17 -2.47 -24.43
C THR A 175 -7.05 -1.23 -23.55
N ALA A 176 -6.02 -1.21 -22.71
CA ALA A 176 -5.65 -0.05 -21.91
C ALA A 176 -5.23 1.12 -22.82
N PRO A 177 -5.74 2.34 -22.60
CA PRO A 177 -5.28 3.53 -23.35
C PRO A 177 -3.77 3.79 -23.22
N ASP A 178 -3.21 3.47 -22.05
CA ASP A 178 -1.79 3.57 -21.75
C ASP A 178 -1.33 2.29 -21.00
N PRO A 179 -0.26 1.62 -21.45
CA PRO A 179 0.19 0.36 -20.86
C PRO A 179 0.94 0.52 -19.53
N ILE A 180 1.38 1.72 -19.16
CA ILE A 180 2.11 1.99 -17.92
C ILE A 180 1.13 2.29 -16.79
N ALA A 181 0.21 3.23 -17.04
CA ALA A 181 -0.84 3.63 -16.10
C ALA A 181 -2.01 4.29 -16.83
N SER A 182 -3.11 3.57 -16.96
CA SER A 182 -4.36 4.11 -17.54
C SER A 182 -5.25 4.71 -16.46
N VAL A 183 -5.81 5.90 -16.70
CA VAL A 183 -6.63 6.59 -15.68
C VAL A 183 -8.12 6.46 -15.98
N VAL A 184 -8.84 5.79 -15.08
CA VAL A 184 -10.31 5.76 -15.04
C VAL A 184 -10.79 6.81 -14.05
N VAL A 185 -11.74 7.65 -14.45
CA VAL A 185 -12.33 8.69 -13.59
C VAL A 185 -13.72 8.25 -13.14
N LEU A 186 -13.97 8.32 -11.84
CA LEU A 186 -15.33 8.21 -11.27
C LEU A 186 -15.76 9.58 -10.74
N GLU A 187 -16.85 10.12 -11.27
CA GLU A 187 -17.58 11.23 -10.67
C GLU A 187 -18.60 10.68 -9.68
N ILE A 188 -18.56 11.16 -8.44
CA ILE A 188 -19.33 10.60 -7.32
C ILE A 188 -20.22 11.64 -6.65
N GLU A 189 -21.25 11.18 -5.94
CA GLU A 189 -22.04 11.99 -5.02
C GLU A 189 -21.30 12.18 -3.68
N GLY A 190 -21.06 13.43 -3.27
CA GLY A 190 -20.45 13.77 -1.99
C GLY A 190 -18.92 13.68 -1.98
N GLN A 191 -18.34 13.67 -0.77
CA GLN A 191 -16.91 13.45 -0.59
C GLN A 191 -16.56 11.96 -0.74
N PRO A 192 -15.40 11.62 -1.31
CA PRO A 192 -14.96 10.23 -1.40
C PRO A 192 -14.97 9.51 -0.04
N GLU A 193 -15.68 8.38 0.03
CA GLU A 193 -15.81 7.57 1.23
C GLU A 193 -15.73 6.08 0.87
N VAL A 194 -14.86 5.36 1.56
CA VAL A 194 -14.69 3.91 1.39
C VAL A 194 -14.87 3.18 2.72
N ALA A 195 -15.41 1.97 2.66
CA ALA A 195 -15.48 1.09 3.81
C ALA A 195 -14.08 0.52 4.13
N ALA A 196 -13.58 0.77 5.35
CA ALA A 196 -12.25 0.36 5.79
C ALA A 196 -11.97 -1.15 5.63
N ALA A 197 -12.97 -2.00 5.89
CA ALA A 197 -12.84 -3.46 5.80
C ALA A 197 -13.00 -4.03 4.38
N ALA A 198 -13.22 -3.19 3.37
CA ALA A 198 -13.58 -3.68 2.04
C ALA A 198 -12.37 -4.11 1.19
N SER A 199 -11.14 -3.78 1.57
CA SER A 199 -9.93 -4.19 0.82
C SER A 199 -9.38 -5.55 1.26
N LEU A 200 -9.57 -5.93 2.53
CA LEU A 200 -9.13 -7.22 3.07
C LEU A 200 -10.31 -8.18 3.10
N ARG A 201 -10.32 -9.16 2.21
CA ARG A 201 -11.42 -10.11 2.05
C ARG A 201 -10.92 -11.53 2.08
N GLN A 202 -11.81 -12.42 2.49
CA GLN A 202 -11.64 -13.85 2.27
C GLN A 202 -11.54 -14.14 0.77
N GLY A 203 -10.48 -14.84 0.38
CA GLY A 203 -10.26 -15.33 -0.97
C GLY A 203 -11.32 -16.34 -1.38
N SER A 204 -11.43 -16.60 -2.68
CA SER A 204 -12.36 -17.60 -3.21
C SER A 204 -12.06 -19.03 -2.76
N ASP A 205 -10.81 -19.28 -2.34
CA ASP A 205 -10.33 -20.51 -1.71
C ASP A 205 -10.68 -20.61 -0.21
N GLY A 206 -11.35 -19.59 0.34
CA GLY A 206 -11.71 -19.51 1.75
C GLY A 206 -10.58 -18.99 2.64
N VAL A 207 -9.39 -18.69 2.11
CA VAL A 207 -8.25 -18.20 2.91
C VAL A 207 -8.39 -16.71 3.16
N VAL A 208 -8.09 -16.26 4.39
CA VAL A 208 -7.89 -14.83 4.69
C VAL A 208 -6.40 -14.61 4.93
N THR A 209 -5.78 -13.75 4.12
CA THR A 209 -4.37 -13.38 4.28
C THR A 209 -4.27 -11.95 4.81
N LEU A 210 -3.76 -11.80 6.03
CA LEU A 210 -3.59 -10.52 6.71
C LEU A 210 -2.10 -10.19 6.78
N VAL A 211 -1.59 -9.49 5.76
CA VAL A 211 -0.16 -9.14 5.68
C VAL A 211 0.15 -7.85 6.43
N ALA A 212 1.40 -7.68 6.86
CA ALA A 212 1.90 -6.50 7.55
C ALA A 212 1.57 -5.18 6.81
N ALA A 213 1.65 -5.18 5.48
CA ALA A 213 1.38 -4.00 4.67
C ALA A 213 -0.07 -3.47 4.80
N ASP A 214 -1.00 -4.33 5.20
CA ASP A 214 -2.41 -4.00 5.35
C ASP A 214 -2.82 -3.82 6.83
N ALA A 215 -1.85 -3.86 7.75
CA ALA A 215 -2.09 -3.73 9.18
C ALA A 215 -2.25 -2.27 9.60
N ILE A 216 -3.17 -1.99 10.51
CA ILE A 216 -3.22 -0.75 11.25
C ILE A 216 -2.33 -0.91 12.48
N VAL A 217 -1.28 -0.11 12.57
CA VAL A 217 -0.35 -0.13 13.70
C VAL A 217 -0.80 0.89 14.75
N HIS A 218 -0.94 0.42 15.98
CA HIS A 218 -1.33 1.22 17.14
C HIS A 218 -0.15 1.26 18.10
N GLY A 219 0.47 2.41 18.29
CA GLY A 219 1.63 2.51 19.17
C GLY A 219 2.64 3.55 18.73
N GLN A 220 3.84 3.46 19.29
CA GLN A 220 4.91 4.45 19.10
C GLN A 220 6.11 3.92 18.33
N THR A 221 6.44 2.64 18.49
CA THR A 221 7.70 2.06 18.00
C THR A 221 7.51 1.08 16.86
N ALA A 222 6.45 0.27 16.92
CA ALA A 222 6.08 -0.63 15.85
C ALA A 222 5.77 0.17 14.58
N LYS A 223 6.30 -0.29 13.44
CA LYS A 223 6.06 0.33 12.14
C LYS A 223 6.23 -0.67 11.02
N LEU A 224 5.58 -0.38 9.90
CA LEU A 224 5.75 -1.14 8.68
C LEU A 224 7.15 -0.90 8.11
N GLU A 225 7.92 -1.96 7.98
CA GLU A 225 9.16 -2.03 7.21
C GLU A 225 8.84 -2.49 5.79
N THR A 226 9.46 -1.87 4.77
CA THR A 226 9.31 -2.28 3.37
C THR A 226 10.64 -2.36 2.65
N GLY A 227 10.71 -3.19 1.61
CA GLY A 227 11.86 -3.27 0.72
C GLY A 227 12.84 -4.39 1.07
N GLY A 228 13.32 -5.09 0.04
CA GLY A 228 14.07 -6.34 0.18
C GLY A 228 13.18 -7.45 0.74
N ASN A 229 13.73 -8.34 1.58
CA ASN A 229 12.99 -9.40 2.25
C ASN A 229 12.44 -8.95 3.62
N ARG A 230 12.07 -7.67 3.80
CA ARG A 230 11.73 -7.10 5.12
C ARG A 230 10.27 -6.67 5.30
N ASP A 231 9.41 -6.91 4.31
CA ASP A 231 7.99 -6.54 4.40
C ASP A 231 7.33 -7.19 5.64
N SER A 232 7.21 -6.39 6.70
CA SER A 232 6.82 -6.82 8.04
C SER A 232 6.56 -5.62 8.96
N ILE A 233 5.83 -5.84 10.05
CA ILE A 233 5.79 -4.90 11.17
C ILE A 233 7.00 -5.19 12.05
N GLY A 234 7.96 -4.27 12.03
CA GLY A 234 9.18 -4.35 12.81
C GLY A 234 9.36 -3.14 13.73
N PHE A 235 10.56 -3.00 14.29
CA PHE A 235 10.86 -2.03 15.36
C PHE A 235 9.90 -2.10 16.57
N TRP A 236 9.21 -3.23 16.73
CA TRP A 236 8.19 -3.45 17.74
C TRP A 236 8.83 -3.65 19.11
N THR A 237 9.35 -2.56 19.69
CA THR A 237 10.17 -2.54 20.90
C THR A 237 9.39 -2.12 22.13
N ASN A 238 8.23 -1.48 21.96
CA ASN A 238 7.30 -1.15 23.03
C ASN A 238 6.21 -2.24 23.15
N PRO A 239 6.09 -2.94 24.30
CA PRO A 239 5.07 -3.98 24.48
C PRO A 239 3.63 -3.44 24.56
N ALA A 240 3.43 -2.13 24.66
CA ALA A 240 2.11 -1.50 24.57
C ALA A 240 1.61 -1.34 23.13
N ASP A 241 2.50 -1.41 22.14
CA ASP A 241 2.14 -1.32 20.73
C ASP A 241 1.42 -2.61 20.28
N PHE A 242 0.45 -2.50 19.38
CA PHE A 242 -0.28 -3.63 18.80
C PHE A 242 -0.70 -3.35 17.36
N VAL A 243 -1.11 -4.39 16.64
CA VAL A 243 -1.58 -4.25 15.26
C VAL A 243 -2.96 -4.86 15.09
N THR A 244 -3.76 -4.28 14.19
CA THR A 244 -5.09 -4.78 13.85
C THR A 244 -5.29 -4.88 12.34
N TRP A 245 -6.12 -5.82 11.93
CA TRP A 245 -6.69 -5.89 10.59
C TRP A 245 -8.20 -5.96 10.70
N ASP A 246 -8.90 -5.10 9.95
CA ASP A 246 -10.32 -5.27 9.69
C ASP A 246 -10.49 -6.01 8.35
N PHE A 247 -11.16 -7.15 8.37
CA PHE A 247 -11.35 -7.98 7.18
C PHE A 247 -12.79 -8.45 7.05
N LYS A 248 -13.24 -8.67 5.81
CA LYS A 248 -14.56 -9.22 5.52
C LYS A 248 -14.49 -10.73 5.32
N LEU A 249 -15.19 -11.47 6.18
CA LEU A 249 -15.41 -12.90 6.08
C LEU A 249 -16.71 -13.19 5.31
N LYS A 250 -16.65 -14.10 4.34
CA LYS A 250 -17.81 -14.52 3.55
C LYS A 250 -18.41 -15.83 4.05
N GLN A 251 -17.56 -16.78 4.36
CA GLN A 251 -17.95 -18.12 4.81
C GLN A 251 -17.66 -18.25 6.31
N PRO A 252 -18.67 -18.41 7.17
CA PRO A 252 -18.45 -18.80 8.56
C PRO A 252 -17.75 -20.16 8.63
N GLY A 253 -16.93 -20.38 9.66
CA GLY A 253 -16.21 -21.64 9.81
C GLY A 253 -15.18 -21.63 10.92
N THR A 254 -14.55 -22.77 11.14
CA THR A 254 -13.35 -22.88 11.96
C THR A 254 -12.13 -22.73 11.07
N TYR A 255 -11.25 -21.81 11.43
CA TYR A 255 -10.04 -21.51 10.70
C TYR A 255 -8.81 -21.88 11.52
N THR A 256 -7.86 -22.56 10.89
CA THR A 256 -6.50 -22.69 11.40
C THR A 256 -5.79 -21.35 11.20
N VAL A 257 -5.27 -20.79 12.29
CA VAL A 257 -4.53 -19.53 12.30
C VAL A 257 -3.05 -19.84 12.23
N GLU A 258 -2.40 -19.37 11.18
CA GLU A 258 -0.95 -19.36 11.04
C GLU A 258 -0.41 -17.95 11.22
N ILE A 259 0.78 -17.83 11.81
CA ILE A 259 1.51 -16.58 11.96
C ILE A 259 2.88 -16.72 11.29
N THR A 260 3.28 -15.71 10.52
CA THR A 260 4.59 -15.65 9.89
C THR A 260 5.41 -14.54 10.52
N TYR A 261 6.55 -14.88 11.13
CA TYR A 261 7.39 -13.93 11.85
C TYR A 261 8.88 -14.26 11.71
N ALA A 262 9.72 -13.28 12.04
CA ALA A 262 11.17 -13.43 12.15
C ALA A 262 11.69 -12.74 13.42
N CYS A 263 12.78 -13.24 14.00
CA CYS A 263 13.54 -12.51 15.00
C CYS A 263 15.01 -12.95 15.01
N GLU A 264 15.88 -12.02 15.41
CA GLU A 264 17.30 -12.32 15.62
C GLU A 264 17.52 -13.17 16.88
N ASN A 265 18.62 -13.92 16.88
CA ASN A 265 19.06 -14.69 18.04
C ASN A 265 19.15 -13.79 19.29
N GLY A 266 18.68 -14.28 20.43
CA GLY A 266 18.53 -13.53 21.67
C GLY A 266 17.21 -12.74 21.80
N SER A 267 16.37 -12.71 20.76
CA SER A 267 15.03 -12.11 20.82
C SER A 267 13.88 -13.13 20.83
N GLY A 268 14.19 -14.44 20.84
CA GLY A 268 13.21 -15.49 21.06
C GLY A 268 12.56 -15.42 22.45
N GLY A 269 11.43 -16.11 22.62
CA GLY A 269 10.71 -16.17 23.88
C GLY A 269 9.71 -15.03 24.13
N SER A 270 9.64 -14.03 23.23
CA SER A 270 8.54 -13.06 23.28
C SER A 270 7.20 -13.77 23.07
N GLN A 271 6.23 -13.40 23.90
CA GLN A 271 4.88 -13.96 23.87
C GLN A 271 3.94 -12.98 23.18
N TYR A 272 3.08 -13.50 22.33
CA TYR A 272 2.04 -12.73 21.66
C TYR A 272 0.66 -13.33 21.93
N ARG A 273 -0.36 -12.49 21.73
CA ARG A 273 -1.76 -12.90 21.75
C ARG A 273 -2.45 -12.42 20.49
N ILE A 274 -3.10 -13.35 19.79
CA ILE A 274 -4.05 -13.08 18.71
C ILE A 274 -5.45 -13.01 19.32
N LEU A 275 -6.21 -11.97 18.99
CA LEU A 275 -7.59 -11.76 19.42
C LEU A 275 -8.51 -11.60 18.22
N VAL A 276 -9.64 -12.32 18.20
CA VAL A 276 -10.72 -12.14 17.22
C VAL A 276 -12.06 -12.38 17.90
N GLY A 277 -12.87 -11.31 18.04
CA GLY A 277 -14.04 -11.33 18.91
C GLY A 277 -13.64 -11.69 20.35
N ASP A 278 -14.34 -12.65 20.96
CA ASP A 278 -14.05 -13.13 22.32
C ASP A 278 -12.97 -14.23 22.39
N GLN A 279 -12.45 -14.66 21.23
CA GLN A 279 -11.46 -15.73 21.16
C GLN A 279 -10.04 -15.18 21.28
N LYS A 280 -9.17 -15.97 21.93
CA LYS A 280 -7.74 -15.67 22.07
C LYS A 280 -6.89 -16.88 21.72
N LEU A 281 -5.76 -16.64 21.05
CA LEU A 281 -4.69 -17.61 20.86
C LEU A 281 -3.40 -17.00 21.40
N ASP A 282 -2.73 -17.71 22.31
CA ASP A 282 -1.46 -17.31 22.88
C ASP A 282 -0.34 -18.11 22.23
N GLY A 283 0.76 -17.45 21.90
CA GLY A 283 1.94 -18.10 21.32
C GLY A 283 3.23 -17.48 21.84
N THR A 284 4.32 -18.23 21.66
CA THR A 284 5.68 -17.78 22.00
C THR A 284 6.52 -17.89 20.74
N ILE A 285 7.19 -16.82 20.36
CA ILE A 285 8.07 -16.85 19.20
C ILE A 285 9.37 -17.59 19.51
N MET A 286 9.88 -18.33 18.53
CA MET A 286 11.20 -18.95 18.56
C MET A 286 12.21 -18.09 17.82
N GLU A 287 13.50 -18.31 18.08
CA GLU A 287 14.57 -17.67 17.32
C GLU A 287 14.56 -18.17 15.87
N THR A 288 14.71 -17.26 14.92
CA THR A 288 14.68 -17.61 13.48
C THR A 288 16.01 -17.40 12.77
N GLY A 289 17.01 -16.83 13.47
CA GLY A 289 18.35 -16.55 12.96
C GLY A 289 18.58 -15.06 12.75
N SER A 290 17.72 -14.39 11.98
CA SER A 290 17.78 -12.95 11.73
C SER A 290 16.39 -12.33 11.57
N TRP A 291 16.32 -11.00 11.61
CA TRP A 291 15.10 -10.22 11.36
C TRP A 291 14.49 -10.39 9.95
N GLY A 292 15.20 -11.08 9.04
CA GLY A 292 14.77 -11.41 7.69
C GLY A 292 14.48 -12.89 7.43
N ASP A 293 14.76 -13.77 8.39
CA ASP A 293 14.58 -15.22 8.24
C ASP A 293 13.20 -15.60 8.76
N PHE A 294 12.19 -15.47 7.91
CA PHE A 294 10.80 -15.70 8.30
C PHE A 294 10.44 -17.18 8.35
N ILE A 295 9.77 -17.58 9.42
CA ILE A 295 9.12 -18.88 9.57
C ILE A 295 7.61 -18.70 9.71
N THR A 296 6.85 -19.76 9.42
CA THR A 296 5.39 -19.79 9.61
C THR A 296 5.03 -20.90 10.58
N GLU A 297 4.20 -20.59 11.56
CA GLU A 297 3.77 -21.53 12.59
C GLU A 297 2.27 -21.47 12.81
N THR A 298 1.68 -22.61 13.21
CA THR A 298 0.28 -22.68 13.60
C THR A 298 0.10 -22.11 15.01
N ALA A 299 -0.59 -20.98 15.12
CA ALA A 299 -0.94 -20.36 16.40
C ALA A 299 -2.16 -21.02 17.07
N GLY A 300 -3.03 -21.70 16.30
CA GLY A 300 -4.18 -22.43 16.82
C GLY A 300 -5.37 -22.42 15.87
N LYS A 301 -6.59 -22.54 16.43
CA LYS A 301 -7.83 -22.47 15.66
C LYS A 301 -8.79 -21.46 16.27
N ILE A 302 -9.49 -20.71 15.42
CA ILE A 302 -10.58 -19.80 15.81
C ILE A 302 -11.85 -20.16 15.03
N THR A 303 -13.01 -19.95 15.62
CA THR A 303 -14.31 -20.16 14.95
C THR A 303 -14.99 -18.83 14.71
N LEU A 304 -15.21 -18.46 13.45
CA LEU A 304 -15.93 -17.26 13.07
C LEU A 304 -17.34 -17.66 12.66
N ALA A 305 -18.30 -17.49 13.58
CA ALA A 305 -19.65 -18.03 13.44
C ALA A 305 -20.56 -17.23 12.49
N GLN A 306 -20.19 -16.01 12.14
CA GLN A 306 -21.01 -15.11 11.32
C GLN A 306 -20.19 -14.53 10.17
N PRO A 307 -20.79 -14.36 8.98
CA PRO A 307 -20.16 -13.59 7.91
C PRO A 307 -20.17 -12.10 8.29
N GLY A 308 -19.37 -11.31 7.58
CA GLY A 308 -19.29 -9.86 7.78
C GLY A 308 -17.91 -9.39 8.17
N VAL A 309 -17.84 -8.19 8.74
CA VAL A 309 -16.57 -7.56 9.13
C VAL A 309 -16.14 -8.11 10.49
N HIS A 310 -14.89 -8.57 10.55
CA HIS A 310 -14.22 -8.99 11.77
C HIS A 310 -12.93 -8.19 11.94
N GLN A 311 -12.51 -8.01 13.18
CA GLN A 311 -11.20 -7.43 13.49
C GLN A 311 -10.32 -8.51 14.12
N LEU A 312 -9.11 -8.69 13.57
CA LEU A 312 -8.05 -9.48 14.20
C LEU A 312 -7.00 -8.54 14.78
N GLN A 313 -6.66 -8.73 16.05
CA GLN A 313 -5.59 -8.01 16.74
C GLN A 313 -4.44 -8.96 17.07
N VAL A 314 -3.21 -8.51 16.89
CA VAL A 314 -2.02 -9.15 17.46
C VAL A 314 -1.36 -8.17 18.41
N LYS A 315 -1.13 -8.60 19.65
CA LYS A 315 -0.45 -7.79 20.67
C LYS A 315 0.58 -8.58 21.47
N PRO A 316 1.60 -7.92 22.02
CA PRO A 316 2.55 -8.55 22.91
C PRO A 316 1.90 -8.88 24.26
N VAL A 317 2.32 -9.99 24.85
CA VAL A 317 2.03 -10.36 26.25
C VAL A 317 3.30 -10.21 27.09
N GLN A 318 4.44 -10.65 26.55
CA GLN A 318 5.74 -10.53 27.17
C GLN A 318 6.81 -10.28 26.09
N LYS A 319 7.81 -9.45 26.41
CA LYS A 319 8.91 -9.11 25.50
C LYS A 319 10.24 -9.13 26.26
N PRO A 320 10.84 -10.32 26.49
CA PRO A 320 12.11 -10.44 27.22
C PRO A 320 13.30 -9.97 26.38
N GLY A 321 13.21 -10.03 25.05
CA GLY A 321 14.26 -9.64 24.11
C GLY A 321 14.21 -8.18 23.68
N LEU A 322 15.00 -7.85 22.65
CA LEU A 322 15.13 -6.50 22.09
C LEU A 322 13.78 -5.98 21.56
N ALA A 323 13.13 -6.78 20.72
CA ALA A 323 11.83 -6.51 20.13
C ALA A 323 10.88 -7.71 20.27
N VAL A 324 9.60 -7.51 19.97
CA VAL A 324 8.58 -8.56 20.01
C VAL A 324 8.82 -9.58 18.90
N MET A 325 8.82 -9.13 17.64
CA MET A 325 9.12 -9.89 16.43
C MET A 325 9.10 -8.93 15.23
N ASN A 326 9.62 -9.37 14.08
CA ASN A 326 9.20 -8.86 12.77
C ASN A 326 7.99 -9.67 12.30
N LEU A 327 6.78 -9.10 12.35
CA LEU A 327 5.54 -9.78 12.00
C LEU A 327 5.22 -9.58 10.52
N ARG A 328 5.22 -10.63 9.70
CA ARG A 328 4.95 -10.54 8.26
C ARG A 328 3.48 -10.76 7.92
N ALA A 329 2.84 -11.74 8.52
CA ALA A 329 1.46 -12.06 8.20
C ALA A 329 0.77 -12.88 9.30
N VAL A 330 -0.56 -12.81 9.31
CA VAL A 330 -1.45 -13.78 9.94
C VAL A 330 -2.37 -14.34 8.85
N ILE A 331 -2.50 -15.68 8.78
CA ILE A 331 -3.30 -16.35 7.75
C ILE A 331 -4.35 -17.21 8.42
N LEU A 332 -5.61 -17.08 8.00
CA LEU A 332 -6.71 -17.93 8.43
C LEU A 332 -7.01 -18.90 7.28
N LYS A 333 -6.78 -20.20 7.51
CA LYS A 333 -7.08 -21.27 6.55
C LYS A 333 -8.29 -22.07 7.02
N PRO A 334 -9.30 -22.30 6.16
CA PRO A 334 -10.45 -23.13 6.50
C PRO A 334 -10.04 -24.59 6.80
#